data_AF-A0A812UJ74-F1
#
_entry.id   AF-A0A812UJ74-F1
#
_cell.length_a   1.000
_cell.length_b   1.000
_cell.length_c   1.000
_cell.angle_alpha   90.00
_cell.angle_beta   90.00
_cell.angle_gamma   90.00
#
_symmetry.space_group_name_H-M   'P 1'
#
loop_
_entity.id
_entity.type
_entity.pdbx_description
1 polymer ?
#
loop_
_entity_poly.entity_id
_entity_poly.type
_entity_poly.pdbx_seq_one_letter_code
_entity_poly.pdbx_strand_id
1 'polypeptide(L)'
;VYNFFNLLPGTPVVYQGDEIAMRDLFIPYSICKDPMCLKNPDMFATTGRDPERTPMQWTSGPQAGFSSNASTWLPVNPDHTTVNVETESKDPTSPLEIMKATLAFRKSQSNLALGRITQVPDISGDLFDDLIVVKYLMGASVSATVANWNT
;
A
#
# COMPACT_ATOMS: atom_id res chain seq x y z
N VAL A 1 -3.69 3.13 -8.13
CA VAL A 1 -2.24 3.09 -8.47
C VAL A 1 -1.43 2.06 -7.66
N TYR A 2 -1.58 1.94 -6.33
CA TYR A 2 -0.73 1.06 -5.47
C TYR A 2 -0.52 -0.40 -5.93
N ASN A 3 -1.53 -1.06 -6.49
CA ASN A 3 -1.42 -2.44 -6.95
C ASN A 3 -0.55 -2.65 -8.20
N PHE A 4 -0.18 -1.57 -8.92
CA PHE A 4 0.70 -1.66 -10.08
C PHE A 4 2.07 -2.26 -9.72
N PHE A 5 2.64 -1.88 -8.58
CA PHE A 5 3.94 -2.38 -8.13
C PHE A 5 3.92 -3.90 -7.89
N ASN A 6 2.79 -4.45 -7.48
CA ASN A 6 2.59 -5.89 -7.32
C ASN A 6 2.65 -6.65 -8.65
N LEU A 7 2.55 -5.96 -9.80
CA LEU A 7 2.64 -6.56 -11.13
C LEU A 7 4.04 -6.45 -11.74
N LEU A 8 4.98 -5.70 -11.14
CA LEU A 8 6.36 -5.61 -11.64
C LEU A 8 7.13 -6.91 -11.40
N PRO A 9 8.13 -7.27 -12.22
CA PRO A 9 8.92 -8.48 -12.01
C PRO A 9 9.72 -8.43 -10.71
N GLY A 10 10.00 -9.62 -10.16
CA GLY A 10 10.72 -9.76 -8.88
C GLY A 10 9.80 -10.05 -7.70
N THR A 11 10.26 -9.71 -6.50
CA THR A 11 9.54 -10.00 -5.25
C THR A 11 8.82 -8.74 -4.78
N PRO A 12 7.48 -8.69 -4.83
CA PRO A 12 6.75 -7.56 -4.26
C PRO A 12 6.93 -7.53 -2.74
N VAL A 13 7.01 -6.33 -2.19
CA VAL A 13 7.05 -6.09 -0.74
C VAL A 13 5.82 -5.25 -0.41
N VAL A 14 5.07 -5.70 0.59
CA VAL A 14 3.86 -5.03 1.09
C VAL A 14 4.06 -4.78 2.58
N TYR A 15 3.89 -3.54 3.02
CA TYR A 15 3.94 -3.19 4.44
C TYR A 15 2.56 -3.40 5.08
N GLN A 16 2.53 -3.67 6.39
CA GLN A 16 1.26 -3.87 7.09
C GLN A 16 0.36 -2.63 6.94
N GLY A 17 -0.88 -2.82 6.53
CA GLY A 17 -1.83 -1.74 6.30
C GLY A 17 -1.87 -1.23 4.86
N ASP A 18 -0.85 -1.48 4.03
CA ASP A 18 -0.89 -1.14 2.60
C ASP A 18 -2.06 -1.86 1.91
N GLU A 19 -2.38 -3.08 2.34
CA GLU A 19 -3.46 -3.89 1.78
C GLU A 19 -4.83 -3.27 1.97
N ILE A 20 -5.03 -2.50 3.04
CA ILE A 20 -6.27 -1.77 3.31
C ILE A 20 -6.10 -0.26 3.13
N ALA A 21 -5.03 0.17 2.45
CA ALA A 21 -4.68 1.57 2.26
C ALA A 21 -4.73 2.41 3.56
N MET A 22 -4.17 1.87 4.65
CA MET A 22 -4.03 2.60 5.92
C MET A 22 -3.32 3.92 5.70
N ARG A 23 -3.82 4.95 6.39
CA ARG A 23 -3.24 6.28 6.34
C ARG A 23 -2.44 6.57 7.60
N ASP A 24 -1.38 7.34 7.41
CA ASP A 24 -0.61 7.90 8.50
C ASP A 24 -1.49 8.76 9.41
N LEU A 25 -1.29 8.59 10.71
CA LEU A 25 -1.89 9.44 11.72
C LEU A 25 -0.85 10.44 12.22
N PHE A 26 -1.23 11.72 12.31
CA PHE A 26 -0.35 12.71 12.94
C PHE A 26 -0.13 12.37 14.42
N ILE A 27 1.14 12.16 14.81
CA ILE A 27 1.56 11.88 16.19
C ILE A 27 2.27 13.11 16.77
N PRO A 28 1.69 13.83 17.74
CA PRO A 28 2.35 14.98 18.36
C PRO A 28 3.57 14.54 19.18
N TYR A 29 4.56 15.43 19.30
CA TYR A 29 5.79 15.18 20.05
C TYR A 29 5.56 14.66 21.48
N SER A 30 4.52 15.15 22.15
CA SER A 30 4.17 14.77 23.52
C SER A 30 3.88 13.29 23.74
N ILE A 31 3.48 12.57 22.70
CA ILE A 31 3.17 11.13 22.77
C ILE A 31 4.09 10.27 21.91
N CYS A 32 5.06 10.90 21.23
CA CYS A 32 6.03 10.23 20.38
C CYS A 32 6.81 9.15 21.14
N LYS A 33 7.13 8.08 20.43
CA LYS A 33 7.87 6.90 20.91
C LYS A 33 9.17 6.68 20.13
N ASP A 34 9.25 7.11 18.88
CA ASP A 34 10.44 6.91 18.06
C ASP A 34 11.65 7.70 18.60
N PRO A 35 12.78 7.03 18.89
CA PRO A 35 14.02 7.70 19.30
C PRO A 35 14.49 8.80 18.34
N MET A 36 14.21 8.69 17.03
CA MET A 36 14.59 9.73 16.07
C MET A 36 13.81 11.03 16.30
N CYS A 37 12.50 10.92 16.56
CA CYS A 37 11.66 12.07 16.91
C CYS A 37 12.05 12.63 18.29
N LEU A 38 12.27 11.78 19.30
CA LEU A 38 12.67 12.20 20.65
C LEU A 38 14.02 12.93 20.68
N LYS A 39 14.94 12.60 19.77
CA LYS A 39 16.25 13.27 19.65
C LYS A 39 16.19 14.59 18.87
N ASN A 40 15.14 14.83 18.08
CA ASN A 40 15.01 16.00 17.22
C ASN A 40 13.65 16.70 17.42
N PRO A 41 13.43 17.38 18.56
CA PRO A 41 12.12 17.98 18.88
C PRO A 41 11.63 18.97 17.83
N ASP A 42 12.50 19.74 17.17
CA ASP A 42 12.12 20.72 16.16
C ASP A 42 11.73 20.10 14.80
N MET A 43 12.13 18.84 14.57
CA MET A 43 11.88 18.10 13.33
C MET A 43 11.12 16.79 13.59
N PHE A 44 10.44 16.68 14.73
CA PHE A 44 9.82 15.44 15.17
C PHE A 44 8.85 14.86 14.14
N ALA A 45 8.10 15.73 13.45
CA ALA A 45 7.09 15.36 12.47
C ALA A 45 7.67 14.87 11.14
N THR A 46 8.91 15.24 10.81
CA THR A 46 9.57 14.85 9.54
C THR A 46 10.61 13.74 9.73
N THR A 47 11.11 13.55 10.95
CA THR A 47 12.13 12.55 11.28
C THR A 47 11.59 11.35 12.05
N GLY A 48 10.45 11.51 12.71
CA GLY A 48 9.77 10.45 13.43
C GLY A 48 9.07 9.49 12.48
N ARG A 49 9.06 8.22 12.88
CA ARG A 49 8.44 7.10 12.15
C ARG A 49 7.21 6.52 12.82
N ASP A 50 6.67 7.24 13.81
CA ASP A 50 5.49 6.80 14.53
C ASP A 50 4.19 6.87 13.72
N PRO A 51 3.97 7.83 12.79
CA PRO A 51 2.76 7.87 11.97
C PRO A 51 2.47 6.58 11.21
N GLU A 52 3.49 5.95 10.62
CA GLU A 52 3.37 4.69 9.89
C GLU A 52 3.35 3.44 10.80
N ARG A 53 3.46 3.61 12.13
CA ARG A 53 3.49 2.51 13.12
C ARG A 53 2.24 2.43 13.98
N THR A 54 1.22 3.22 13.64
CA THR A 54 -0.05 3.10 14.35
C THR A 54 -0.60 1.68 14.28
N PRO A 55 -1.34 1.23 15.31
CA PRO A 55 -1.81 -0.15 15.35
C PRO A 55 -2.71 -0.52 14.14
N MET A 56 -2.59 -1.78 13.69
CA MET A 56 -3.37 -2.32 12.59
C MET A 56 -4.88 -2.24 12.85
N GLN A 57 -5.65 -1.93 11.82
CA GLN A 57 -7.09 -1.70 11.89
C GLN A 57 -7.87 -2.97 11.52
N TRP A 58 -8.15 -3.86 12.48
CA TRP A 58 -8.83 -5.13 12.21
C TRP A 58 -10.34 -5.02 12.08
N THR A 59 -10.97 -4.18 12.92
CA THR A 59 -12.44 -4.03 13.01
C THR A 59 -12.83 -2.58 13.25
N SER A 60 -14.12 -2.29 13.13
CA SER A 60 -14.70 -0.98 13.51
C SER A 60 -14.89 -0.80 15.02
N GLY A 61 -14.62 -1.84 15.82
CA GLY A 61 -14.81 -1.84 17.26
C GLY A 61 -13.71 -1.12 18.06
N PRO A 62 -13.76 -1.17 19.40
CA PRO A 62 -12.77 -0.53 20.26
C PRO A 62 -11.32 -0.90 19.90
N GLN A 63 -10.44 0.10 19.88
CA GLN A 63 -9.03 -0.02 19.48
C GLN A 63 -8.82 -0.74 18.14
N ALA A 64 -9.78 -0.60 17.21
CA ALA A 64 -9.86 -1.32 15.95
C ALA A 64 -9.71 -2.84 16.07
N GLY A 65 -10.02 -3.44 17.22
CA GLY A 65 -9.78 -4.87 17.48
C GLY A 65 -8.31 -5.26 17.63
N PHE A 66 -7.37 -4.30 17.66
CA PHE A 66 -5.95 -4.56 17.88
C PHE A 66 -5.64 -4.99 19.32
N SER A 67 -6.37 -4.45 20.30
CA SER A 67 -6.15 -4.71 21.72
C SER A 67 -7.47 -4.71 22.48
N SER A 68 -7.53 -5.51 23.56
CA SER A 68 -8.63 -5.47 24.53
C SER A 68 -8.44 -4.39 25.60
N ASN A 69 -7.26 -3.79 25.70
CA ASN A 69 -7.00 -2.69 26.63
C ASN A 69 -7.67 -1.40 26.17
N ALA A 70 -7.96 -0.50 27.11
CA ALA A 70 -8.55 0.80 26.81
C ALA A 70 -7.64 1.73 25.97
N SER A 71 -6.33 1.46 25.92
CA SER A 71 -5.34 2.23 25.17
C SER A 71 -4.23 1.34 24.62
N THR A 72 -3.62 1.80 23.52
CA THR A 72 -2.48 1.18 22.84
C THR A 72 -1.20 2.01 23.00
N TRP A 73 -0.06 1.47 22.57
CA TRP A 73 1.26 2.12 22.72
C TRP A 73 1.42 3.37 21.84
N LEU A 74 0.77 3.37 20.67
CA LEU A 74 0.45 4.53 19.82
C LEU A 74 -1.06 4.54 19.56
N PRO A 75 -1.69 5.71 19.35
CA PRO A 75 -3.12 5.80 19.07
C PRO A 75 -3.49 5.07 17.77
N VAL A 76 -4.69 4.49 17.76
CA VAL A 76 -5.33 3.95 16.55
C VAL A 76 -5.85 5.11 15.69
N ASN A 77 -5.74 4.99 14.37
CA ASN A 77 -6.29 6.00 13.46
C ASN A 77 -7.83 6.04 13.56
N PRO A 78 -8.46 7.21 13.77
CA PRO A 78 -9.92 7.32 13.89
C PRO A 78 -10.72 6.81 12.69
N ASP A 79 -10.10 6.72 11.51
CA ASP A 79 -10.74 6.16 10.31
C ASP A 79 -10.97 4.64 10.34
N HIS A 80 -10.51 3.96 11.40
CA HIS A 80 -10.71 2.51 11.61
C HIS A 80 -12.17 2.07 11.64
N THR A 81 -13.11 3.00 11.85
CA THR A 81 -14.53 2.70 11.76
C THR A 81 -14.98 2.37 10.34
N THR A 82 -14.25 2.83 9.33
CA THR A 82 -14.52 2.62 7.89
C THR A 82 -13.40 1.92 7.14
N VAL A 83 -12.14 2.15 7.52
CA VAL A 83 -10.95 1.53 6.92
C VAL A 83 -10.47 0.43 7.85
N ASN A 84 -10.91 -0.80 7.66
CA ASN A 84 -10.46 -1.92 8.50
C ASN A 84 -10.66 -3.25 7.77
N VAL A 85 -9.88 -4.26 8.16
CA VAL A 85 -9.88 -5.57 7.51
C VAL A 85 -11.28 -6.19 7.46
N GLU A 86 -12.05 -6.13 8.55
CA GLU A 86 -13.40 -6.67 8.58
C GLU A 86 -14.31 -6.00 7.53
N THR A 87 -14.28 -4.68 7.45
CA THR A 87 -15.13 -3.91 6.54
C THR A 87 -14.72 -4.13 5.09
N GLU A 88 -13.43 -4.03 4.80
CA GLU A 88 -12.90 -4.21 3.45
C GLU A 88 -13.10 -5.64 2.94
N SER A 89 -12.98 -6.66 3.80
CA SER A 89 -13.22 -8.06 3.40
C SER A 89 -14.64 -8.34 2.90
N LYS A 90 -15.60 -7.44 3.17
CA LYS A 90 -17.00 -7.54 2.75
C LYS A 90 -17.29 -6.76 1.47
N ASP A 91 -16.37 -5.89 1.03
CA ASP A 91 -16.50 -5.09 -0.19
C ASP A 91 -15.52 -5.62 -1.27
N PRO A 92 -16.02 -6.23 -2.35
CA PRO A 92 -15.17 -6.75 -3.43
C PRO A 92 -14.41 -5.66 -4.21
N THR A 93 -14.76 -4.39 -4.01
CA THR A 93 -14.10 -3.23 -4.62
C THR A 93 -13.13 -2.53 -3.66
N SER A 94 -12.96 -3.06 -2.44
CA SER A 94 -12.03 -2.51 -1.46
C SER A 94 -10.55 -2.68 -1.87
N PRO A 95 -9.66 -1.85 -1.33
CA PRO A 95 -8.21 -2.06 -1.47
C PRO A 95 -7.77 -3.50 -1.16
N LEU A 96 -8.28 -4.10 -0.08
CA LEU A 96 -7.95 -5.46 0.34
C LEU A 96 -8.28 -6.51 -0.72
N GLU A 97 -9.52 -6.50 -1.20
CA GLU A 97 -9.98 -7.49 -2.17
C GLU A 97 -9.33 -7.27 -3.55
N ILE A 98 -9.08 -6.02 -3.94
CA ILE A 98 -8.32 -5.71 -5.16
C ILE A 98 -6.87 -6.20 -5.03
N MET A 99 -6.22 -6.04 -3.88
CA MET A 99 -4.86 -6.54 -3.67
C MET A 99 -4.81 -8.06 -3.75
N LYS A 100 -5.74 -8.77 -3.08
CA LYS A 100 -5.87 -10.23 -3.19
C LYS A 100 -6.06 -10.69 -4.64
N ALA A 101 -6.96 -10.04 -5.37
CA ALA A 101 -7.21 -10.33 -6.79
C ALA A 101 -5.96 -10.09 -7.65
N THR A 102 -5.24 -8.99 -7.40
CA THR A 102 -4.00 -8.65 -8.11
C THR A 102 -2.91 -9.70 -7.87
N LEU A 103 -2.71 -10.14 -6.63
CA LEU A 103 -1.71 -11.16 -6.28
C LEU A 103 -2.09 -12.54 -6.83
N ALA A 104 -3.38 -12.90 -6.81
CA ALA A 104 -3.88 -14.11 -7.44
C ALA A 104 -3.65 -14.09 -8.97
N PHE A 105 -3.94 -12.96 -9.61
CA PHE A 105 -3.67 -12.75 -11.03
C PHE A 105 -2.17 -12.87 -11.33
N ARG A 106 -1.30 -12.17 -10.58
CA ARG A 106 0.16 -12.29 -10.70
C ARG A 106 0.62 -13.75 -10.62
N LYS A 107 0.12 -14.51 -9.65
CA LYS A 107 0.47 -15.93 -9.46
C LYS A 107 0.07 -16.79 -10.68
N SER A 108 -1.03 -16.44 -11.35
CA SER A 108 -1.47 -17.14 -12.57
C SER A 108 -0.66 -16.76 -13.83
N GLN A 109 0.07 -15.64 -13.79
CA GLN A 109 0.79 -15.08 -14.94
C GLN A 109 2.31 -15.07 -14.68
N SER A 110 2.99 -16.15 -15.03
CA SER A 110 4.45 -16.28 -14.83
C SER A 110 5.27 -15.19 -15.53
N ASN A 111 4.78 -14.63 -16.65
CA ASN A 111 5.40 -13.49 -17.33
C ASN A 111 5.53 -12.26 -16.42
N LEU A 112 4.53 -11.99 -15.57
CA LEU A 112 4.55 -10.81 -14.69
C LEU A 112 5.54 -10.99 -13.54
N ALA A 113 5.69 -12.23 -13.06
CA ALA A 113 6.57 -12.54 -11.94
C ALA A 113 8.05 -12.66 -12.36
N LEU A 114 8.32 -13.34 -13.48
CA LEU A 114 9.66 -13.77 -13.89
C LEU A 114 10.13 -13.14 -15.21
N GLY A 115 9.24 -12.47 -15.95
CA GLY A 115 9.58 -11.88 -17.24
C GLY A 115 10.53 -10.70 -17.12
N ARG A 116 11.33 -10.48 -18.16
CA ARG A 116 12.24 -9.33 -18.24
C ARG A 116 11.47 -8.09 -18.69
N ILE A 117 11.67 -6.97 -17.99
CA ILE A 117 11.19 -5.65 -18.44
C ILE A 117 11.93 -5.26 -19.71
N THR A 118 11.20 -4.77 -20.70
CA THR A 118 11.76 -4.20 -21.94
C THR A 118 11.30 -2.78 -22.16
N GLN A 119 12.09 -2.00 -22.90
CA GLN A 119 11.69 -0.67 -23.32
C GLN A 119 10.41 -0.75 -24.15
N VAL A 120 9.44 0.06 -23.76
CA VAL A 120 8.28 0.37 -24.58
C VAL A 120 8.69 1.54 -25.48
N PRO A 121 8.41 1.52 -26.79
CA PRO A 121 8.61 2.68 -27.65
C PRO A 121 7.93 3.90 -27.04
N ASP A 122 8.51 5.08 -27.25
CA ASP A 122 7.91 6.34 -26.80
C ASP A 122 6.51 6.48 -27.39
N ILE A 123 5.49 6.46 -26.53
CA ILE A 123 4.10 6.58 -26.97
C ILE A 123 3.75 8.05 -26.81
N SER A 124 3.94 8.84 -27.87
CA SER A 124 3.68 10.27 -27.82
C SER A 124 2.21 10.62 -28.12
N GLY A 125 1.65 11.54 -27.34
CA GLY A 125 0.31 12.13 -27.50
C GLY A 125 -0.32 12.52 -26.16
N ASP A 126 -1.23 13.50 -26.15
CA ASP A 126 -1.84 14.11 -24.95
C ASP A 126 -2.52 13.12 -23.95
N LEU A 127 -2.73 11.86 -24.37
CA LEU A 127 -3.29 10.78 -23.55
C LEU A 127 -2.23 9.92 -22.83
N PHE A 128 -0.94 10.11 -23.13
CA PHE A 128 0.14 9.18 -22.76
C PHE A 128 1.12 9.71 -21.72
N ASP A 129 1.15 11.02 -21.46
CA ASP A 129 2.03 11.61 -20.43
C ASP A 129 1.74 11.04 -19.02
N ASP A 130 0.53 10.51 -18.82
CA ASP A 130 0.04 9.99 -17.54
C ASP A 130 0.04 8.45 -17.47
N LEU A 131 0.43 7.77 -18.56
CA LEU A 131 0.37 6.32 -18.66
C LEU A 131 1.75 5.70 -18.40
N ILE A 132 1.81 4.80 -17.42
CA ILE A 132 2.95 3.92 -17.21
C ILE A 132 2.68 2.60 -17.94
N VAL A 133 3.52 2.28 -18.92
CA VAL A 133 3.48 1.01 -19.65
C VAL A 133 4.71 0.18 -19.33
N VAL A 134 4.50 -1.04 -18.85
CA VAL A 134 5.57 -2.02 -18.61
C VAL A 134 5.32 -3.27 -19.42
N LYS A 135 6.29 -3.63 -20.26
CA LYS A 135 6.24 -4.82 -21.11
C LYS A 135 7.14 -5.93 -20.57
N TYR A 136 6.59 -7.14 -20.51
CA TYR A 136 7.21 -8.35 -19.95
C TYR A 136 7.49 -9.35 -21.06
N LEU A 137 8.72 -9.87 -21.13
CA LEU A 137 9.11 -10.96 -22.03
C LEU A 137 9.50 -12.22 -21.26
N MET A 138 8.94 -13.36 -21.66
CA MET A 138 9.36 -14.68 -21.17
C MET A 138 9.29 -15.70 -22.32
N GLY A 139 10.45 -16.06 -22.87
CA GLY A 139 10.51 -16.85 -24.11
C GLY A 139 9.80 -16.13 -25.26
N ALA A 140 8.84 -16.79 -25.90
CA ALA A 140 8.01 -16.21 -26.95
C ALA A 140 6.76 -15.46 -26.43
N SER A 141 6.50 -15.51 -25.13
CA SER A 141 5.31 -14.89 -24.54
C SER A 141 5.55 -13.41 -24.22
N VAL A 142 4.53 -12.59 -24.47
CA VAL A 142 4.55 -11.14 -24.25
C VAL A 142 3.33 -10.75 -23.43
N SER A 143 3.55 -9.97 -22.38
CA SER A 143 2.47 -9.33 -21.60
C SER A 143 2.79 -7.86 -21.41
N ALA A 144 1.77 -7.05 -21.10
CA ALA A 144 1.95 -5.65 -20.74
C ALA A 144 0.99 -5.24 -19.63
N THR A 145 1.46 -4.37 -18.74
CA THR A 145 0.64 -3.67 -17.74
C THR A 145 0.62 -2.21 -18.13
N VAL A 146 -0.57 -1.62 -18.17
CA VAL A 146 -0.79 -0.19 -18.42
C VAL A 146 -1.50 0.39 -17.21
N ALA A 147 -0.93 1.44 -16.60
CA ALA A 147 -1.52 2.12 -15.47
C ALA A 147 -1.62 3.62 -15.75
N ASN A 148 -2.78 4.21 -15.46
CA ASN A 148 -2.97 5.65 -15.45
C ASN A 148 -2.58 6.19 -14.05
N TRP A 149 -1.67 7.16 -14.02
CA TRP A 149 -1.13 7.73 -12.79
C TRP A 149 -1.91 8.97 -12.31
N ASN A 150 -2.74 9.58 -13.16
CA ASN A 150 -3.47 10.83 -12.85
C ASN A 150 -4.91 10.62 -12.34
N THR A 151 -5.34 9.37 -12.15
CA THR A 151 -6.63 9.00 -11.54
C THR A 151 -6.43 8.35 -10.18
#